data_AF-A0A7Y4ZWZ5-F1
#
_entry.id   AF-A0A7Y4ZWZ5-F1
#
_cell.length_a   1.000
_cell.length_b   1.000
_cell.length_c   1.000
_cell.angle_alpha   90.00
_cell.angle_beta   90.00
_cell.angle_gamma   90.00
#
_symmetry.space_group_name_H-M   'P 1'
#
loop_
_entity.id
_entity.type
_entity.pdbx_description
1 polymer ?
#
loop_
_entity_poly.entity_id
_entity_poly.type
_entity_poly.pdbx_seq_one_letter_code
_entity_poly.pdbx_strand_id
1 'polypeptide(L)'
;MRALKASGAARVLRIGVVQAGRVVEERVLAEHGDVTVGGDEACTVVVGGLPSSVRVLHHTRAGYTFTVGAGMKGRVALESGLTDLAPGQSVTLGETARGKLVMGATTLLFQFVEPPPPRQKPQLPLSVRGGLEARIDWPLTVLVAMSFLLHFGFVGSMYSDWMDPPVAEGSV
;
A
#
# COMPACT_ATOMS: atom_id res chain seq x y z
N MET A 1 -40.89 -1.44 0.83
CA MET A 1 -39.96 -0.34 0.52
C MET A 1 -38.77 -0.92 -0.21
N ARG A 2 -38.69 -0.72 -1.53
CA ARG A 2 -37.64 -1.26 -2.40
C ARG A 2 -36.51 -0.23 -2.42
N ALA A 3 -35.35 -0.58 -1.85
CA ALA A 3 -34.20 0.32 -1.81
C ALA A 3 -33.84 0.75 -3.25
N LEU A 4 -33.83 2.06 -3.49
CA LEU A 4 -33.31 2.66 -4.71
C LEU A 4 -31.83 2.30 -4.80
N LYS A 5 -31.48 1.52 -5.82
CA LYS A 5 -30.09 1.16 -6.16
C LYS A 5 -29.33 2.47 -6.40
N ALA A 6 -28.42 2.82 -5.50
CA ALA A 6 -27.52 3.94 -5.71
C ALA A 6 -26.79 3.72 -7.03
N SER A 7 -27.09 4.54 -8.02
CA SER A 7 -26.35 4.57 -9.27
C SER A 7 -24.99 5.22 -8.99
N GLY A 8 -23.90 4.51 -9.28
CA GLY A 8 -22.75 5.17 -9.92
C GLY A 8 -21.48 5.36 -9.10
N ALA A 9 -21.16 4.50 -8.12
CA ALA A 9 -19.74 4.36 -7.78
C ALA A 9 -19.04 3.69 -8.98
N ALA A 10 -18.03 4.35 -9.56
CA ALA A 10 -17.30 3.83 -10.71
C ALA A 10 -16.80 2.41 -10.40
N ARG A 11 -17.19 1.43 -11.22
CA ARG A 11 -16.82 0.04 -10.95
C ARG A 11 -15.31 -0.12 -10.95
N VAL A 12 -14.84 -1.00 -10.08
CA VAL A 12 -13.43 -1.35 -9.95
C VAL A 12 -13.14 -2.69 -10.60
N LEU A 13 -11.90 -2.87 -11.01
CA LEU A 13 -11.45 -4.09 -11.66
C LEU A 13 -11.08 -5.13 -10.61
N ARG A 14 -11.74 -6.28 -10.62
CA ARG A 14 -11.32 -7.47 -9.87
C ARG A 14 -10.56 -8.38 -10.83
N ILE A 15 -9.35 -8.75 -10.43
CA ILE A 15 -8.51 -9.71 -11.15
C ILE A 15 -8.33 -10.97 -10.31
N GLY A 16 -8.34 -12.11 -10.99
CA GLY A 16 -8.06 -13.42 -10.39
C GLY A 16 -7.06 -14.18 -11.22
N VAL A 17 -6.06 -14.77 -10.58
CA VAL A 17 -5.03 -15.57 -11.24
C VAL A 17 -5.27 -17.02 -10.88
N VAL A 18 -5.48 -17.84 -11.90
CA VAL A 18 -5.69 -19.28 -11.78
C VAL A 18 -4.49 -19.99 -12.41
N GLN A 19 -3.83 -20.87 -11.66
CA GLN A 19 -2.72 -21.68 -12.15
C GLN A 19 -3.02 -23.15 -11.92
N ALA A 20 -2.88 -23.97 -12.97
CA ALA A 20 -3.18 -25.41 -12.90
C ALA A 20 -4.57 -25.73 -12.29
N GLY A 21 -5.56 -24.89 -12.60
CA GLY A 21 -6.95 -25.06 -12.12
C GLY A 21 -7.22 -24.58 -10.68
N ARG A 22 -6.22 -24.05 -9.97
CA ARG A 22 -6.38 -23.47 -8.63
C ARG A 22 -6.27 -21.95 -8.67
N VAL A 23 -7.14 -21.26 -7.93
CA VAL A 23 -7.02 -19.81 -7.75
C VAL A 23 -5.83 -19.56 -6.83
N VAL A 24 -4.78 -18.96 -7.38
CA VAL A 24 -3.55 -18.62 -6.65
C VAL A 24 -3.66 -17.22 -6.05
N GLU A 25 -4.30 -16.32 -6.78
CA GLU A 25 -4.42 -14.93 -6.38
C GLU A 25 -5.78 -14.36 -6.77
N GLU A 26 -6.31 -13.49 -5.92
CA GLU A 26 -7.45 -12.67 -6.26
C GLU A 26 -7.32 -11.30 -5.59
N ARG A 27 -7.48 -10.23 -6.36
CA ARG A 27 -7.43 -8.87 -5.82
C ARG A 27 -8.41 -7.95 -6.53
N VAL A 28 -8.92 -6.98 -5.78
CA VAL A 28 -9.71 -5.87 -6.32
C VAL A 28 -8.79 -4.66 -6.41
N LEU A 29 -8.60 -4.13 -7.61
CA LEU A 29 -7.80 -2.93 -7.85
C LEU A 29 -8.68 -1.72 -7.54
N ALA A 30 -8.42 -1.07 -6.40
CA ALA A 30 -9.18 0.09 -5.95
C ALA A 30 -8.98 1.31 -6.87
N GLU A 31 -7.79 1.43 -7.45
CA GLU A 31 -7.45 2.49 -8.40
C GLU A 31 -7.61 2.01 -9.84
N HIS A 32 -8.06 2.90 -10.72
CA HIS A 32 -8.14 2.63 -12.15
C HIS A 32 -6.76 2.81 -12.79
N GLY A 33 -6.22 1.75 -13.36
CA GLY A 33 -4.88 1.76 -13.93
C GLY A 33 -4.65 0.59 -14.88
N ASP A 34 -3.52 0.65 -15.59
CA ASP A 34 -3.13 -0.41 -16.51
C ASP A 34 -2.85 -1.72 -15.76
N VAL A 35 -3.26 -2.84 -16.35
CA VAL A 35 -2.89 -4.17 -15.88
C VAL A 35 -1.84 -4.74 -16.81
N THR A 36 -0.68 -5.03 -16.25
CA THR A 36 0.44 -5.66 -16.94
C THR A 36 0.67 -7.07 -16.42
N VAL A 37 1.10 -7.96 -17.32
CA VAL A 37 1.44 -9.35 -17.00
C VAL A 37 2.83 -9.66 -17.56
N GLY A 38 3.68 -10.27 -16.75
CA GLY A 38 5.03 -10.67 -17.17
C GLY A 38 5.80 -11.35 -16.06
N GLY A 39 7.07 -11.71 -16.31
CA GLY A 39 7.95 -12.30 -15.30
C GLY A 39 8.58 -11.30 -14.33
N ASP A 40 8.40 -10.00 -14.55
CA ASP A 40 8.98 -8.91 -13.75
C ASP A 40 8.07 -8.58 -12.55
N GLU A 41 8.66 -8.35 -11.38
CA GLU A 41 7.96 -7.98 -10.14
C GLU A 41 7.23 -6.63 -10.22
N ALA A 42 7.62 -5.76 -11.15
CA ALA A 42 6.93 -4.51 -11.43
C ALA A 42 5.58 -4.71 -12.17
N CYS A 43 5.29 -5.92 -12.66
CA CYS A 43 4.01 -6.21 -13.31
C CYS A 43 2.86 -6.30 -12.30
N THR A 44 1.65 -5.91 -12.71
CA THR A 44 0.45 -6.06 -11.88
C THR A 44 0.19 -7.53 -11.52
N VAL A 45 0.48 -8.43 -12.46
CA VAL A 45 0.42 -9.88 -12.27
C VAL A 45 1.72 -10.51 -12.73
N VAL A 46 2.41 -11.16 -11.79
CA VAL A 46 3.66 -11.86 -12.07
C VAL A 46 3.36 -13.29 -12.51
N VAL A 47 3.81 -13.65 -13.71
CA VAL A 47 3.65 -15.00 -14.28
C VAL A 47 5.00 -15.46 -14.81
N GLY A 48 5.54 -16.52 -14.20
CA GLY A 48 6.80 -17.13 -14.63
C GLY A 48 6.70 -17.71 -16.04
N GLY A 49 7.80 -17.61 -16.80
CA GLY A 49 7.91 -18.13 -18.17
C GLY A 49 7.49 -17.16 -19.28
N LEU A 50 7.09 -15.93 -18.93
CA LEU A 50 6.87 -14.84 -19.89
C LEU A 50 8.11 -13.95 -19.97
N PRO A 51 8.72 -13.76 -21.16
CA PRO A 51 9.98 -13.04 -21.32
C PRO A 51 9.85 -11.52 -21.26
N SER A 52 8.64 -10.96 -21.37
CA SER A 52 8.42 -9.51 -21.36
C SER A 52 7.12 -9.14 -20.64
N SER A 53 7.08 -7.90 -20.11
CA SER A 53 5.85 -7.29 -19.59
C SER A 53 4.92 -6.95 -20.75
N VAL A 54 3.73 -7.52 -20.73
CA VAL A 54 2.66 -7.26 -21.70
C VAL A 54 1.54 -6.53 -21.00
N ARG A 55 1.14 -5.38 -21.55
CA ARG A 55 -0.04 -4.66 -21.07
C ARG A 55 -1.30 -5.30 -21.64
N VAL A 56 -2.05 -5.97 -20.77
CA VAL A 56 -3.25 -6.73 -21.16
C VAL A 56 -4.51 -5.89 -21.03
N LEU A 57 -4.57 -5.00 -20.04
CA LEU A 57 -5.65 -4.03 -19.90
C LEU A 57 -5.03 -2.64 -19.86
N HIS A 58 -5.49 -1.78 -20.76
CA HIS A 58 -5.08 -0.39 -20.81
C HIS A 58 -6.25 0.48 -20.34
N HIS A 59 -6.02 1.32 -19.33
CA HIS A 59 -7.00 2.24 -18.83
C HIS A 59 -6.93 3.57 -19.60
N THR A 60 -8.04 3.97 -20.21
CA THR A 60 -8.16 5.22 -20.97
C THR A 60 -9.35 6.04 -20.45
N ARG A 61 -9.46 7.30 -20.90
CA ARG A 61 -10.63 8.14 -20.62
C ARG A 61 -11.95 7.55 -21.15
N ALA A 62 -11.89 6.68 -22.16
CA ALA A 62 -13.06 6.02 -22.76
C ALA A 62 -13.40 4.68 -22.08
N GLY A 63 -12.65 4.27 -21.06
CA GLY A 63 -12.78 2.98 -20.40
C GLY A 63 -11.55 2.10 -20.59
N TYR A 64 -11.72 0.79 -20.40
CA TYR A 64 -10.63 -0.17 -20.53
C TYR A 64 -10.58 -0.77 -21.93
N THR A 65 -9.37 -0.98 -22.44
CA THR A 65 -9.12 -1.78 -23.64
C THR A 65 -8.41 -3.06 -23.24
N PHE A 66 -8.97 -4.21 -23.63
CA PHE A 66 -8.35 -5.51 -23.45
C PHE A 66 -7.61 -5.93 -24.71
N THR A 67 -6.32 -6.24 -24.58
CA THR A 67 -5.45 -6.63 -25.68
C THR A 67 -4.85 -8.00 -25.40
N VAL A 68 -4.87 -8.87 -26.42
CA VAL A 68 -4.31 -10.22 -26.33
C VAL A 68 -2.90 -10.22 -26.91
N GLY A 69 -1.91 -10.52 -26.07
CA GLY A 69 -0.51 -10.63 -26.48
C GLY A 69 -0.21 -11.88 -27.31
N ALA A 70 0.99 -11.93 -27.89
CA ALA A 70 1.47 -13.10 -28.61
C ALA A 70 1.53 -14.34 -27.70
N GLY A 71 1.08 -15.50 -28.19
CA GLY A 71 1.04 -16.74 -27.41
C GLY A 71 -0.07 -16.80 -26.35
N MET A 72 -0.97 -15.81 -26.31
CA MET A 72 -2.08 -15.75 -25.37
C MET A 72 -3.42 -16.02 -26.08
N LYS A 73 -4.43 -16.47 -25.32
CA LYS A 73 -5.80 -16.64 -25.83
C LYS A 73 -6.77 -15.84 -24.96
N GLY A 74 -7.42 -14.84 -25.53
CA GLY A 74 -8.40 -14.01 -24.84
C GLY A 74 -9.82 -14.46 -25.12
N ARG A 75 -10.70 -14.37 -24.12
CA ARG A 75 -12.14 -14.48 -24.31
C ARG A 75 -12.84 -13.47 -23.43
N VAL A 76 -13.75 -12.70 -24.01
CA VAL A 76 -14.49 -11.65 -23.33
C VAL A 76 -15.99 -11.86 -23.51
N ALA A 77 -16.75 -11.70 -22.44
CA ALA A 77 -18.20 -11.54 -22.48
C ALA A 77 -18.51 -10.04 -22.42
N LEU A 78 -19.02 -9.52 -23.53
CA LEU A 78 -19.56 -8.18 -23.68
C LEU A 78 -21.09 -8.24 -23.64
N GLU A 79 -21.75 -7.09 -23.65
CA GLU A 79 -23.21 -7.01 -23.76
C GLU A 79 -23.73 -7.58 -25.08
N SER A 80 -22.93 -7.45 -26.15
CA SER A 80 -23.22 -8.02 -27.47
C SER A 80 -23.06 -9.54 -27.54
N GLY A 81 -22.46 -10.16 -26.51
CA GLY A 81 -22.22 -11.60 -26.46
C GLY A 81 -20.78 -11.96 -26.13
N LEU A 82 -20.44 -13.21 -26.41
CA LEU A 82 -19.16 -13.82 -26.05
C LEU A 82 -18.23 -13.84 -27.27
N THR A 83 -17.07 -13.21 -27.15
CA THR A 83 -16.11 -13.05 -28.24
C THR A 83 -14.77 -13.67 -27.84
N ASP A 84 -14.25 -14.57 -28.68
CA ASP A 84 -12.88 -15.06 -28.58
C ASP A 84 -11.95 -14.11 -29.37
N LEU A 85 -10.81 -13.74 -28.78
CA LEU A 85 -9.85 -12.79 -29.31
C LEU A 85 -8.54 -13.50 -29.63
N ALA A 86 -8.08 -13.33 -30.87
CA ALA A 86 -6.79 -13.80 -31.34
C ALA A 86 -5.65 -12.87 -30.87
N PRO A 87 -4.39 -13.36 -30.84
CA PRO A 87 -3.23 -12.52 -30.58
C PRO A 87 -3.18 -11.28 -31.48
N GLY A 88 -2.87 -10.12 -30.91
CA GLY A 88 -2.83 -8.83 -31.61
C GLY A 88 -4.18 -8.12 -31.72
N GLN A 89 -5.28 -8.77 -31.34
CA GLN A 89 -6.59 -8.12 -31.29
C GLN A 89 -6.80 -7.39 -29.97
N SER A 90 -7.54 -6.30 -30.05
CA SER A 90 -7.95 -5.48 -28.91
C SER A 90 -9.44 -5.17 -28.97
N VAL A 91 -10.08 -5.06 -27.81
CA VAL A 91 -11.50 -4.69 -27.70
C VAL A 91 -11.73 -3.74 -26.54
N THR A 92 -12.65 -2.79 -26.72
CA THR A 92 -13.09 -1.89 -25.65
C THR A 92 -14.06 -2.60 -24.73
N LEU A 93 -13.86 -2.44 -23.43
CA LEU A 93 -14.64 -3.05 -22.38
C LEU A 93 -15.61 -2.03 -21.78
N GLY A 94 -16.88 -2.43 -21.68
CA GLY A 94 -17.87 -1.74 -20.84
C GLY A 94 -17.81 -2.22 -19.39
N GLU A 95 -18.55 -1.54 -18.51
CA GLU A 95 -18.60 -1.84 -17.06
C GLU A 95 -19.26 -3.18 -16.69
N THR A 96 -19.91 -3.84 -17.65
CA THR A 96 -20.51 -5.17 -17.50
C THR A 96 -19.63 -6.28 -18.07
N ALA A 97 -18.51 -5.90 -18.71
CA ALA A 97 -17.62 -6.84 -19.35
C ALA A 97 -16.89 -7.71 -18.32
N ARG A 98 -16.71 -8.97 -18.69
CA ARG A 98 -15.90 -9.94 -17.94
C ARG A 98 -15.11 -10.77 -18.93
N GLY A 99 -13.92 -11.18 -18.56
CA GLY A 99 -13.08 -11.92 -19.50
C GLY A 99 -12.04 -12.80 -18.84
N LYS A 100 -11.40 -13.60 -19.68
CA LYS A 100 -10.27 -14.44 -19.32
C LYS A 100 -9.17 -14.31 -20.36
N LEU A 101 -7.94 -14.38 -19.90
CA LEU A 101 -6.74 -14.44 -20.72
C LEU A 101 -5.94 -15.68 -20.30
N VAL A 102 -5.78 -16.62 -21.21
CA VAL A 102 -5.02 -17.86 -20.98
C VAL A 102 -3.61 -17.68 -21.52
N MET A 103 -2.62 -17.97 -20.67
CA MET A 103 -1.18 -17.84 -20.90
C MET A 103 -0.51 -19.12 -20.42
N GLY A 104 -0.40 -20.12 -21.31
CA GLY A 104 0.09 -21.45 -20.95
C GLY A 104 -0.76 -22.11 -19.86
N ALA A 105 -0.17 -22.38 -18.69
CA ALA A 105 -0.84 -22.99 -17.54
C ALA A 105 -1.53 -21.98 -16.60
N THR A 106 -1.35 -20.67 -16.85
CA THR A 106 -1.89 -19.58 -16.04
C THR A 106 -3.06 -18.91 -16.78
N THR A 107 -4.14 -18.64 -16.07
CA THR A 107 -5.31 -17.93 -16.57
C THR A 107 -5.55 -16.70 -15.71
N LEU A 108 -5.56 -15.54 -16.34
CA LEU A 108 -6.01 -14.29 -15.71
C LEU A 108 -7.51 -14.12 -15.98
N LEU A 109 -8.29 -13.96 -14.94
CA LEU A 109 -9.70 -13.61 -14.98
C LEU A 109 -9.84 -12.15 -14.60
N PHE A 110 -10.74 -11.43 -15.27
CA PHE A 110 -11.06 -10.05 -14.89
C PHE A 110 -12.57 -9.79 -14.98
N GLN A 111 -13.06 -8.95 -14.08
CA GLN A 111 -14.46 -8.52 -14.06
C GLN A 111 -14.59 -7.16 -13.36
N PHE A 112 -15.57 -6.38 -13.79
CA PHE A 112 -15.92 -5.11 -13.13
C PHE A 112 -16.93 -5.35 -12.01
N VAL A 113 -16.57 -4.94 -10.79
CA VAL A 113 -17.40 -5.10 -9.59
C VAL A 113 -17.63 -3.75 -8.92
N GLU A 114 -18.65 -3.67 -8.07
CA GLU A 114 -18.86 -2.51 -7.22
C GLU A 114 -17.67 -2.39 -6.23
N PRO A 115 -17.18 -1.17 -5.96
CA PRO A 115 -16.09 -0.98 -5.02
C PRO A 115 -16.45 -1.53 -3.63
N PRO A 116 -15.56 -2.31 -3.00
CA PRO A 116 -15.78 -2.72 -1.62
C PRO A 116 -15.87 -1.46 -0.74
N PRO A 117 -16.72 -1.47 0.30
CA PRO A 117 -16.87 -0.32 1.19
C PRO A 117 -15.50 0.05 1.80
N PRO A 118 -15.14 1.34 1.85
CA PRO A 118 -13.84 1.77 2.33
C PRO A 118 -13.66 1.27 3.77
N ARG A 119 -12.63 0.44 3.97
CA ARG A 119 -12.30 -0.08 5.30
C ARG A 119 -11.91 1.11 6.16
N GLN A 120 -12.62 1.32 7.28
CA GLN A 120 -12.23 2.37 8.22
C GLN A 120 -10.78 2.11 8.64
N LYS A 121 -9.91 3.10 8.42
CA LYS A 121 -8.51 2.99 8.84
C LYS A 121 -8.51 2.65 10.33
N PRO A 122 -7.89 1.52 10.75
CA PRO A 122 -7.82 1.16 12.15
C PRO A 122 -7.31 2.36 12.95
N GLN A 123 -8.15 2.89 13.82
CA GLN A 123 -7.70 3.93 14.73
C GLN A 123 -6.85 3.22 15.78
N LEU A 124 -5.59 3.64 15.90
CA LEU A 124 -4.75 3.14 16.98
C LEU A 124 -5.48 3.37 18.30
N PRO A 125 -5.61 2.34 19.15
CA PRO A 125 -6.21 2.51 20.46
C PRO A 125 -5.41 3.59 21.20
N LEU A 126 -6.12 4.42 21.98
CA LEU A 126 -5.54 5.56 22.67
C LEU A 126 -4.33 5.16 23.55
N SER A 127 -4.30 3.91 24.03
CA SER A 127 -3.17 3.32 24.77
C SER A 127 -1.85 3.25 23.99
N VAL A 128 -1.90 3.18 22.65
CA VAL A 128 -0.71 3.14 21.76
C VAL A 128 -0.37 4.54 21.23
N ARG A 129 -1.27 5.52 21.39
CA ARG A 129 -1.04 6.93 21.03
C ARG A 129 -0.27 7.72 22.09
N GLY A 130 0.16 7.10 23.20
CA GLY A 130 1.00 7.75 24.19
C GLY A 130 2.34 8.18 23.59
N GLY A 131 2.55 9.50 23.46
CA GLY A 131 3.77 10.10 22.94
C GLY A 131 5.00 9.86 23.83
N LEU A 132 6.12 10.51 23.50
CA LEU A 132 7.37 10.40 24.27
C LEU A 132 7.19 10.74 25.77
N GLU A 133 6.26 11.64 26.10
CA GLU A 133 5.91 12.00 27.48
C GLU A 133 5.35 10.83 28.30
N ALA A 134 4.65 9.88 27.67
CA ALA A 134 4.15 8.69 28.35
C ALA A 134 5.24 7.62 28.57
N ARG A 135 6.43 7.81 27.98
CA ARG A 135 7.57 6.89 28.09
C ARG A 135 8.63 7.37 29.08
N ILE A 136 8.64 8.66 29.43
CA ILE A 136 9.61 9.24 30.34
C ILE A 136 9.10 9.12 31.77
N ASP A 137 9.88 8.42 32.61
CA ASP A 137 9.68 8.39 34.05
C ASP A 137 10.17 9.72 34.63
N TRP A 138 9.25 10.68 34.76
CA TRP A 138 9.52 12.01 35.28
C TRP A 138 10.07 11.99 36.71
N PRO A 139 9.52 11.22 37.67
CA PRO A 139 10.13 11.05 38.98
C PRO A 139 11.59 10.62 38.93
N LEU A 140 11.92 9.59 38.14
CA LEU A 140 13.30 9.14 37.98
C LEU A 140 14.18 10.21 37.31
N THR A 141 13.67 10.88 36.28
CA THR A 141 14.40 11.93 35.55
C THR A 141 14.76 13.08 36.49
N VAL A 142 13.82 13.54 37.30
CA VAL A 142 14.06 14.60 38.30
C VAL A 142 15.08 14.15 39.35
N LEU A 143 14.96 12.91 39.85
CA LEU A 143 15.90 12.36 40.83
C LEU A 143 17.33 12.28 40.26
N VAL A 144 17.49 11.80 39.03
CA VAL A 144 18.79 11.72 38.35
C VAL A 144 19.36 13.11 38.08
N ALA A 145 18.53 14.05 37.59
CA ALA A 145 18.96 15.43 37.34
C ALA A 145 19.40 16.15 38.63
N MET A 146 18.66 15.95 39.73
CA MET A 146 19.04 16.49 41.04
C MET A 146 20.31 15.84 41.59
N SER A 147 20.44 14.52 41.46
CA SER A 147 21.66 13.82 41.85
C SER A 147 22.85 14.35 41.06
N PHE A 148 22.72 14.50 39.75
CA PHE A 148 23.75 15.08 38.90
C PHE A 148 24.12 16.50 39.36
N LEU A 149 23.14 17.38 39.55
CA LEU A 149 23.38 18.76 39.98
C LEU A 149 24.08 18.83 41.34
N LEU A 150 23.69 17.98 42.30
CA LEU A 150 24.32 17.94 43.61
C LEU A 150 25.76 17.44 43.55
N HIS A 151 26.04 16.36 42.82
CA HIS A 151 27.39 15.82 42.72
C HIS A 151 28.33 16.80 42.00
N PHE A 152 27.91 17.35 40.87
CA PHE A 152 28.73 18.28 40.10
C PHE A 152 28.82 19.66 40.77
N GLY A 153 27.75 20.10 41.43
CA GLY A 153 27.76 21.31 42.26
C GLY A 153 28.72 21.19 43.44
N PHE A 154 28.73 20.04 44.11
CA PHE A 154 29.66 19.77 45.21
C PHE A 154 31.12 19.77 44.73
N VAL A 155 31.43 19.02 43.67
CA VAL A 155 32.79 19.02 43.08
C VAL A 155 33.18 20.44 42.65
N GLY A 156 32.29 21.15 41.93
CA GLY A 156 32.53 22.53 41.52
C GLY A 156 32.81 23.46 42.70
N SER A 157 32.09 23.30 43.82
CA SER A 157 32.34 24.12 45.02
C SER A 157 33.70 23.86 45.66
N MET A 158 34.20 22.63 45.63
CA MET A 158 35.51 22.30 46.20
C MET A 158 36.68 22.92 45.42
N TYR A 159 36.50 23.06 44.11
CA TYR A 159 37.51 23.63 43.21
C TYR A 159 37.22 25.10 42.87
N SER A 160 36.28 25.73 43.58
CA SER A 160 35.94 27.14 43.38
C SER A 160 36.59 28.00 44.46
N ASP A 161 37.41 28.95 44.05
CA ASP A 161 38.03 29.99 44.90
C ASP A 161 36.98 30.90 45.57
N TRP A 162 35.68 30.72 45.26
CA TRP A 162 34.58 31.47 45.86
C TRP A 162 34.47 31.30 47.38
N MET A 163 34.99 30.20 47.93
CA MET A 163 35.02 29.94 49.37
C MET A 163 36.34 30.34 50.04
N ASP A 164 37.33 30.82 49.27
CA ASP A 164 38.58 31.27 49.85
C ASP A 164 38.40 32.63 50.53
N PRO A 165 38.99 32.83 51.72
CA PRO A 165 38.92 34.11 52.40
C PRO A 165 39.61 35.20 51.55
N PRO A 166 39.04 36.41 51.45
CA PRO A 166 39.70 37.48 50.72
C PRO A 166 41.05 37.77 51.37
N VAL A 167 42.12 37.64 50.59
CA VAL A 167 43.46 37.99 51.03
C VAL A 167 43.47 39.49 51.25
N ALA A 168 43.72 39.94 52.49
CA ALA A 168 43.93 41.35 52.76
C ALA A 168 45.23 41.78 52.07
N GLU A 169 45.11 42.55 50.98
CA GLU A 169 46.25 43.22 50.37
C GLU A 169 46.79 44.27 51.35
N GLY A 170 47.83 43.91 52.11
CA GLY A 170 48.61 44.86 52.88
C GLY A 170 48.84 44.50 54.35
N SER A 171 49.68 43.51 54.63
CA SER A 171 50.52 43.54 55.83
C SER A 171 51.97 43.30 55.42
N VAL A 172 52.68 44.42 55.22
CA VAL A 172 54.15 44.48 55.22
C VAL A 172 54.63 44.36 56.66
#